data_AF-A0A7S1T6P5-F1
#
_entry.id   AF-A0A7S1T6P5-F1
#
_cell.length_a   1.000
_cell.length_b   1.000
_cell.length_c   1.000
_cell.angle_alpha   90.00
_cell.angle_beta   90.00
_cell.angle_gamma   90.00
#
_symmetry.space_group_name_H-M   'P 1'
#
loop_
_entity.id
_entity.type
_entity.pdbx_description
1 polymer ?
#
loop_
_entity_poly.entity_id
_entity_poly.type
_entity_poly.pdbx_seq_one_letter_code
_entity_poly.pdbx_strand_id
1 'polypeptide(L)'
;SDFVDTDIPYEFDLPEKHYLTEERREEVRDWVLALSMDQNVEQSLSSRTCAQCGAETYEANLTCHACKTPSEQCAITGYPVPAGERVANKGDPSIVARKEDWNAYIGRFQMCPVSHTVQSPA
;
A
#
# COMPACT_ATOMS: atom_id res chain seq x y z
N SER A 1 -10.21 -13.26 13.14
CA SER A 1 -9.59 -11.94 13.33
C SER A 1 -9.29 -11.42 11.95
N ASP A 2 -9.71 -10.20 11.64
CA ASP A 2 -9.85 -9.71 10.26
C ASP A 2 -8.50 -9.40 9.59
N PHE A 3 -7.45 -9.26 10.41
CA PHE A 3 -6.07 -8.97 9.97
C PHE A 3 -5.13 -10.17 10.09
N VAL A 4 -5.66 -11.38 10.26
CA VAL A 4 -4.83 -12.60 10.28
C VAL A 4 -4.06 -12.70 8.98
N ASP A 5 -2.80 -13.13 9.05
CA ASP A 5 -1.90 -13.28 7.90
C ASP A 5 -1.56 -11.97 7.16
N THR A 6 -1.80 -10.82 7.79
CA THR A 6 -1.35 -9.50 7.33
C THR A 6 -0.17 -8.97 8.16
N ASP A 7 0.53 -7.97 7.64
CA ASP A 7 1.53 -7.18 8.38
C ASP A 7 0.94 -5.93 9.06
N ILE A 8 -0.39 -5.85 9.15
CA ILE A 8 -1.10 -4.76 9.83
C ILE A 8 -0.91 -4.91 11.35
N PRO A 9 -0.39 -3.89 12.04
CA PRO A 9 -0.14 -3.97 13.48
C PRO A 9 -1.46 -3.97 14.27
N TYR A 10 -1.51 -4.83 15.29
CA TYR A 10 -2.63 -4.87 16.25
C TYR A 10 -2.45 -3.92 17.42
N GLU A 11 -1.19 -3.61 17.77
CA GLU A 11 -0.85 -2.72 18.87
C GLU A 11 -0.31 -1.41 18.29
N PHE A 12 -1.02 -0.32 18.56
CA PHE A 12 -0.61 1.03 18.23
C PHE A 12 -1.16 1.99 19.27
N ASP A 13 -0.42 3.06 19.52
CA ASP A 13 -0.83 4.08 20.47
C ASP A 13 -1.99 4.90 19.89
N LEU A 14 -3.07 5.00 20.66
CA LEU A 14 -4.17 5.89 20.31
C LEU A 14 -3.77 7.34 20.62
N PRO A 15 -4.06 8.29 19.72
CA PRO A 15 -3.78 9.68 19.98
C PRO A 15 -4.61 10.20 21.17
N GLU A 16 -4.00 11.01 22.03
CA GLU A 16 -4.67 11.59 23.21
C GLU A 16 -5.79 12.58 22.85
N LYS A 17 -5.76 13.14 21.64
CA LYS A 17 -6.67 14.17 21.18
C LYS A 17 -7.15 13.85 19.77
N HIS A 18 -8.41 14.18 19.50
CA HIS A 18 -8.97 14.08 18.16
C HIS A 18 -8.34 15.11 17.22
N TYR A 19 -8.00 14.66 16.01
CA TYR A 19 -7.50 15.54 14.96
C TYR A 19 -8.61 16.41 14.35
N LEU A 20 -9.84 15.89 14.31
CA LEU A 20 -11.02 16.55 13.72
C LEU A 20 -11.91 17.18 14.80
N THR A 21 -12.72 18.16 14.38
CA THR A 21 -13.80 18.71 15.20
C THR A 21 -14.93 17.69 15.37
N GLU A 22 -15.80 17.88 16.38
CA GLU A 22 -16.95 16.99 16.60
C GLU A 22 -17.89 16.95 15.39
N GLU A 23 -18.17 18.09 14.76
CA GLU A 23 -19.02 18.16 13.56
C GLU A 23 -18.49 17.27 12.43
N ARG A 24 -17.20 17.37 12.11
CA ARG A 24 -16.56 16.53 11.08
C ARG A 24 -16.51 15.05 11.48
N ARG A 25 -16.38 14.78 12.78
CA ARG A 25 -16.41 13.41 13.30
C ARG A 25 -17.80 12.79 13.17
N GLU A 26 -18.86 13.56 13.39
CA GLU A 26 -20.25 13.11 13.17
C GLU A 26 -20.51 12.82 11.69
N GLU A 27 -20.06 13.69 10.79
CA GLU A 27 -20.13 13.44 9.33
C GLU A 27 -19.44 12.12 8.94
N VAL A 28 -18.23 11.88 9.45
CA VAL A 28 -17.50 10.62 9.20
C VAL A 28 -18.24 9.43 9.80
N ARG A 29 -18.82 9.56 11.00
CA ARG A 29 -19.60 8.49 11.64
C ARG A 29 -20.81 8.11 10.78
N ASP A 30 -21.58 9.09 10.34
CA ASP A 30 -22.78 8.86 9.53
C ASP A 30 -22.42 8.21 8.17
N TRP A 31 -21.30 8.63 7.58
CA TRP A 31 -20.78 8.01 6.36
C TRP A 31 -20.39 6.54 6.57
N VAL A 32 -19.67 6.21 7.64
CA VAL A 32 -19.31 4.82 7.96
C VAL A 32 -20.55 3.97 8.23
N LEU A 33 -21.55 4.51 8.94
CA LEU A 33 -22.81 3.81 9.19
C LEU A 33 -23.57 3.52 7.90
N ALA A 34 -23.67 4.50 7.00
CA ALA A 34 -24.32 4.34 5.70
C ALA A 34 -23.63 3.26 4.86
N LEU A 35 -22.29 3.26 4.81
CA LEU A 35 -21.52 2.22 4.12
C LEU A 35 -21.72 0.83 4.74
N SER A 36 -21.79 0.74 6.07
CA SER A 36 -21.96 -0.54 6.77
C SER A 36 -23.34 -1.17 6.52
N MET A 37 -24.32 -0.38 6.09
CA MET A 37 -25.65 -0.87 5.68
C MET A 37 -25.69 -1.33 4.22
N ASP A 38 -24.68 -1.00 3.41
CA ASP A 38 -24.58 -1.43 2.02
C ASP A 38 -24.10 -2.89 1.95
N GLN A 39 -25.00 -3.78 1.53
CA GLN A 39 -24.73 -5.22 1.43
C GLN A 39 -23.74 -5.59 0.31
N ASN A 40 -23.35 -4.63 -0.53
CA ASN A 40 -22.37 -4.87 -1.60
C ASN A 40 -20.91 -4.74 -1.11
N VAL A 41 -20.68 -4.34 0.14
CA VAL A 41 -19.32 -4.22 0.70
C VAL A 41 -18.84 -5.60 1.18
N GLU A 42 -17.85 -6.15 0.49
CA GLU A 42 -17.19 -7.39 0.90
C GLU A 42 -16.24 -7.11 2.07
N GLN A 43 -16.42 -7.82 3.19
CA GLN A 43 -15.59 -7.67 4.40
C GLN A 43 -14.31 -8.52 4.31
N SER A 44 -13.57 -8.41 3.20
CA SER A 44 -12.31 -9.11 2.99
C SER A 44 -11.25 -8.17 2.43
N LEU A 45 -10.01 -8.33 2.90
CA LEU A 45 -8.86 -7.65 2.32
C LEU A 45 -8.47 -8.33 1.01
N SER A 46 -8.07 -7.53 0.01
CA SER A 46 -7.56 -8.07 -1.25
C SER A 46 -6.30 -8.90 -1.03
N SER A 47 -6.18 -10.01 -1.75
CA SER A 47 -5.00 -10.86 -1.73
C SER A 47 -4.21 -10.78 -3.04
N ARG A 48 -2.97 -11.24 -2.97
CA ARG A 48 -2.12 -11.54 -4.12
C ARG A 48 -1.44 -12.89 -3.93
N THR A 49 -1.11 -13.54 -5.03
CA THR A 49 -0.34 -14.78 -5.00
C THR A 49 1.14 -14.48 -4.73
N CYS A 50 1.72 -15.12 -3.71
CA CYS A 50 3.16 -15.03 -3.44
C CYS A 50 3.97 -15.65 -4.57
N ALA A 51 4.87 -14.89 -5.18
CA ALA A 51 5.71 -15.35 -6.29
C ALA A 51 6.65 -16.52 -5.93
N GLN A 52 6.97 -16.72 -4.64
CA GLN A 52 7.90 -17.75 -4.19
C GLN A 52 7.21 -19.07 -3.83
N CYS A 53 6.12 -19.02 -3.05
CA CYS A 53 5.47 -20.23 -2.53
C CYS A 53 4.04 -20.47 -3.06
N GLY A 54 3.48 -19.52 -3.81
CA GLY A 54 2.13 -19.63 -4.38
C GLY A 54 0.98 -19.41 -3.38
N ALA A 55 1.25 -19.10 -2.11
CA ALA A 55 0.21 -18.81 -1.14
C ALA A 55 -0.46 -17.46 -1.41
N GLU A 56 -1.78 -17.37 -1.21
CA GLU A 56 -2.53 -16.11 -1.21
C GLU A 56 -2.20 -15.32 0.04
N THR A 57 -1.62 -14.13 -0.12
CA THR A 57 -1.23 -13.24 0.99
C THR A 57 -1.86 -11.86 0.79
N TYR A 58 -2.08 -11.11 1.85
CA TYR A 58 -2.58 -9.73 1.73
C TYR A 58 -1.76 -8.92 0.72
N GLU A 59 -2.44 -8.16 -0.14
CA GLU A 59 -1.83 -7.50 -1.30
C GLU A 59 -0.69 -6.55 -0.92
N ALA A 60 -0.77 -5.90 0.24
CA ALA A 60 0.23 -4.94 0.69
C ALA A 60 1.36 -5.58 1.52
N ASN A 61 1.26 -6.87 1.89
CA ASN A 61 2.28 -7.54 2.70
C ASN A 61 3.66 -7.45 2.02
N LEU A 62 4.62 -6.81 2.71
CA LEU A 62 6.01 -6.79 2.25
C LEU A 62 6.76 -8.08 2.60
N THR A 63 6.24 -8.87 3.54
CA THR A 63 6.76 -10.20 3.86
C THR A 63 5.63 -11.21 3.77
N CYS A 64 5.81 -12.28 2.99
CA CYS A 64 4.79 -13.32 2.88
C CYS A 64 4.56 -13.98 4.25
N HIS A 65 3.30 -14.05 4.69
CA HIS A 65 2.96 -14.65 5.98
C HIS A 65 3.31 -16.15 6.03
N ALA A 66 3.22 -16.87 4.91
CA ALA A 66 3.47 -18.30 4.82
C ALA A 66 4.98 -18.66 4.75
N CYS A 67 5.71 -18.16 3.74
CA CYS A 67 7.10 -18.53 3.51
C CYS A 67 8.14 -17.52 4.03
N LYS A 68 7.68 -16.39 4.61
CA LYS A 68 8.51 -15.31 5.15
C LYS A 68 9.46 -14.66 4.12
N THR A 69 9.22 -14.86 2.83
CA THR A 69 10.00 -14.21 1.77
C THR A 69 9.67 -12.72 1.72
N PRO A 70 10.69 -11.84 1.81
CA PRO A 70 10.48 -10.40 1.68
C PRO A 70 10.28 -10.01 0.21
N SER A 71 9.55 -8.92 0.00
CA SER A 71 9.34 -8.26 -1.28
C SER A 71 9.91 -6.86 -1.24
N GLU A 72 10.38 -6.35 -2.37
CA GLU A 72 10.78 -4.94 -2.47
C GLU A 72 9.55 -4.03 -2.37
N GLN A 73 9.68 -2.92 -1.64
CA GLN A 73 8.62 -1.93 -1.47
C GLN A 73 8.65 -0.90 -2.61
N CYS A 74 7.49 -0.63 -3.21
CA CYS A 74 7.32 0.42 -4.21
C CYS A 74 7.46 1.79 -3.55
N ALA A 75 8.41 2.59 -4.03
CA ALA A 75 8.68 3.94 -3.53
C ALA A 75 7.52 4.94 -3.71
N ILE A 76 6.49 4.57 -4.48
CA ILE A 76 5.33 5.43 -4.75
C ILE A 76 4.12 5.02 -3.90
N THR A 77 3.77 3.73 -3.91
CA THR A 77 2.55 3.24 -3.27
C THR A 77 2.79 2.57 -1.92
N GLY A 78 4.04 2.21 -1.61
CA GLY A 78 4.38 1.37 -0.47
C GLY A 78 4.01 -0.11 -0.66
N TYR A 79 3.41 -0.49 -1.79
CA TYR A 79 3.02 -1.86 -2.06
C TYR A 79 4.19 -2.67 -2.60
N PRO A 80 4.14 -4.00 -2.54
CA PRO A 80 5.26 -4.81 -2.98
C PRO A 80 5.39 -4.82 -4.51
N VAL A 81 6.63 -4.85 -5.02
CA VAL A 81 6.94 -4.77 -6.46
C VAL A 81 7.10 -6.19 -7.05
N PRO A 82 6.26 -6.60 -8.02
CA PRO A 82 6.45 -7.85 -8.75
C PRO A 82 7.71 -7.80 -9.62
N ALA A 83 8.43 -8.93 -9.74
CA ALA A 83 9.69 -8.99 -10.49
C ALA A 83 9.57 -8.52 -11.96
N GLY A 84 8.45 -8.82 -12.63
CA GLY A 84 8.19 -8.43 -14.02
C GLY A 84 7.84 -6.94 -14.22
N GLU A 85 7.54 -6.24 -13.14
CA GLU A 85 7.13 -4.83 -13.16
C GLU A 85 8.15 -3.91 -12.48
N ARG A 86 9.30 -4.46 -12.06
CA ARG A 86 10.30 -3.72 -11.31
C ARG A 86 11.00 -2.67 -12.17
N VAL A 87 10.96 -1.42 -11.73
CA VAL A 87 11.81 -0.34 -12.24
C VAL A 87 12.61 0.27 -11.10
N ALA A 88 13.79 0.80 -11.42
CA ALA A 88 14.67 1.43 -10.45
C ALA A 88 15.03 2.85 -10.91
N ASN A 89 15.19 3.75 -9.94
CA ASN A 89 15.67 5.10 -10.18
C ASN A 89 17.10 5.06 -10.79
N LYS A 90 17.35 5.90 -11.80
CA LYS A 90 18.65 5.95 -12.51
C LYS A 90 19.81 6.45 -11.65
N GLY A 91 19.54 7.29 -10.65
CA GLY A 91 20.54 7.87 -9.73
C GLY A 91 20.72 7.08 -8.44
N ASP A 92 19.72 6.29 -8.04
CA ASP A 92 19.77 5.45 -6.84
C ASP A 92 19.01 4.13 -7.06
N PRO A 93 19.71 3.03 -7.40
CA PRO A 93 19.08 1.74 -7.67
C PRO A 93 18.35 1.09 -6.47
N SER A 94 18.51 1.63 -5.26
CA SER A 94 17.77 1.19 -4.08
C SER A 94 16.32 1.68 -4.08
N ILE A 95 16.03 2.77 -4.81
CA ILE A 95 14.68 3.31 -4.98
C ILE A 95 14.03 2.58 -6.15
N VAL A 96 13.10 1.68 -5.81
CA VAL A 96 12.39 0.84 -6.77
C VAL A 96 10.90 1.11 -6.75
N ALA A 97 10.23 0.85 -7.86
CA ALA A 97 8.78 0.99 -7.96
C ALA A 97 8.21 -0.03 -8.95
N ARG A 98 6.88 -0.18 -8.93
CA ARG A 98 6.16 -0.82 -10.03
C ARG A 98 6.19 0.10 -11.25
N LYS A 99 6.33 -0.49 -12.43
CA LYS A 99 6.50 0.23 -13.71
C LYS A 99 5.33 1.16 -14.00
N GLU A 100 4.11 0.69 -13.79
CA GLU A 100 2.90 1.50 -14.04
C GLU A 100 2.86 2.73 -13.12
N ASP A 101 3.02 2.50 -11.81
CA ASP A 101 3.08 3.58 -10.81
C ASP A 101 4.18 4.59 -11.12
N TRP A 102 5.38 4.10 -11.46
CA TRP A 102 6.52 4.94 -11.84
C TRP A 102 6.21 5.79 -13.08
N ASN A 103 5.66 5.19 -14.12
CA ASN A 103 5.37 5.90 -15.36
C ASN A 103 4.25 6.92 -15.16
N ALA A 104 3.22 6.60 -14.37
CA ALA A 104 2.15 7.53 -14.00
C ALA A 104 2.68 8.72 -13.19
N TYR A 105 3.51 8.45 -12.17
CA TYR A 105 4.06 9.50 -11.31
C TYR A 105 5.08 10.37 -12.05
N ILE A 106 6.10 9.77 -12.67
CA ILE A 106 7.15 10.51 -13.39
C ILE A 106 6.58 11.26 -14.59
N GLY A 107 5.57 10.71 -15.28
CA GLY A 107 4.87 11.41 -16.35
C GLY A 107 4.23 12.73 -15.89
N ARG A 108 3.78 12.81 -14.63
CA ARG A 108 3.15 14.00 -14.05
C ARG A 108 4.14 14.95 -13.39
N PHE A 109 5.13 14.42 -12.67
CA PHE A 109 6.00 15.22 -11.80
C PHE A 109 7.44 15.37 -12.31
N GLN A 110 7.88 14.52 -13.25
CA GLN A 110 9.23 14.50 -13.85
C GLN A 110 10.39 14.37 -12.85
N MET A 111 10.11 14.03 -11.60
CA MET A 111 11.07 13.88 -10.52
C MET A 111 10.76 12.64 -9.68
N CYS A 112 11.79 12.02 -9.09
CA CYS A 112 11.60 10.91 -8.16
C CYS A 112 10.94 11.40 -6.86
N PRO A 113 9.93 10.69 -6.32
CA PRO A 113 9.25 11.06 -5.07
C PRO A 113 10.15 11.01 -3.83
N VAL A 114 11.27 10.27 -3.88
CA VAL A 114 12.16 10.06 -2.73
C VAL A 114 13.42 10.90 -2.84
N SER A 115 14.15 10.79 -3.96
CA SER A 115 15.43 11.51 -4.14
C SER A 115 15.27 12.91 -4.72
N HIS A 116 14.08 13.26 -5.21
CA HIS A 116 13.78 14.53 -5.92
C HIS A 116 14.67 14.80 -7.15
N THR A 117 15.36 13.76 -7.64
CA THR A 117 16.16 13.86 -8.87
C THR A 117 15.26 13.77 -10.09
N VAL A 118 15.61 14.48 -11.16
CA VAL A 118 14.86 14.41 -12.43
C VAL A 118 14.91 12.99 -12.98
N GLN A 119 13.76 12.45 -13.37
CA GLN A 119 13.63 11.11 -13.93
C GLN A 119 12.84 11.15 -15.24
N SER A 120 12.93 10.05 -15.99
CA SER A 120 12.12 9.78 -17.19
C SER A 120 11.33 8.48 -16.99
N PRO A 121 10.17 8.32 -17.65
CA PRO A 121 9.45 7.06 -17.68
C PRO A 121 10.36 5.91 -18.15
N ALA A 122 10.08 4.71 -17.63
CA ALA A 122 10.83 3.48 -17.84
C ALA A 122 10.24 2.60 -18.95
#